data_AF-A0A844ELZ6-F1
#
_entry.id   AF-A0A844ELZ6-F1
#
_cell.length_a   1.000
_cell.length_b   1.000
_cell.length_c   1.000
_cell.angle_alpha   90.00
_cell.angle_beta   90.00
_cell.angle_gamma   90.00
#
_symmetry.space_group_name_H-M   'P 1'
#
loop_
_entity.id
_entity.type
_entity.pdbx_description
1 polymer ?
#
loop_
_entity_poly.entity_id
_entity_poly.type
_entity_poly.pdbx_seq_one_letter_code
_entity_poly.pdbx_strand_id
1 'polypeptide(L)'
;NNGSDLLAWSQMDLIKQFGKFGYVLYERARGIDERPVEYKRVRKSIGKERTFGPAIDNQTEVDDELQRIAQMLVTTMDGKKKHGKTLVLKVRYSDFSCHPWW
;
A
#
# COMPACT_ATOMS: atom_id res chain seq x y z
N ASN A 1 -17.97 -17.89 -3.85
CA ASN A 1 -16.83 -17.06 -3.40
C ASN A 1 -17.30 -15.94 -2.48
N ASN A 2 -17.77 -16.30 -1.29
CA ASN A 2 -18.18 -15.38 -0.23
C ASN A 2 -17.62 -15.87 1.12
N GLY A 3 -17.89 -15.14 2.20
CA GLY A 3 -17.42 -15.52 3.54
C GLY A 3 -17.94 -16.89 4.03
N SER A 4 -19.10 -17.35 3.55
CA SER A 4 -19.63 -18.67 3.96
C SER A 4 -18.81 -19.83 3.44
N ASP A 5 -18.12 -19.67 2.31
CA ASP A 5 -17.23 -20.70 1.78
C ASP A 5 -16.06 -20.99 2.76
N LEU A 6 -15.59 -19.97 3.48
CA LEU A 6 -14.52 -20.10 4.49
C LEU A 6 -14.98 -20.79 5.79
N LEU A 7 -16.29 -20.85 6.05
CA LEU A 7 -16.82 -21.57 7.21
C LEU A 7 -16.70 -23.08 7.05
N ALA A 8 -16.79 -23.58 5.81
CA ALA A 8 -16.68 -25.01 5.51
C ALA A 8 -15.24 -25.54 5.63
N TRP A 9 -14.24 -24.65 5.62
CA TRP A 9 -12.84 -25.04 5.68
C TRP A 9 -12.37 -25.22 7.13
N SER A 10 -11.51 -26.21 7.36
CA SER A 10 -10.82 -26.36 8.63
C SER A 10 -9.75 -25.28 8.79
N GLN A 11 -9.42 -24.94 10.03
CA GLN A 11 -8.34 -24.01 10.34
C GLN A 11 -7.01 -24.48 9.75
N MET A 12 -6.72 -25.79 9.82
CA MET A 12 -5.48 -26.36 9.31
C MET A 12 -5.37 -26.27 7.79
N ASP A 13 -6.47 -26.49 7.07
CA ASP A 13 -6.48 -26.37 5.60
C ASP A 13 -6.24 -24.93 5.14
N LEU A 14 -6.86 -23.96 5.83
CA LEU A 14 -6.63 -22.54 5.56
C LEU A 14 -5.19 -22.12 5.88
N ILE A 15 -4.62 -22.59 7.00
CA ILE A 15 -3.22 -22.31 7.34
C ILE A 15 -2.27 -22.95 6.33
N LYS A 16 -2.55 -24.19 5.89
CA LYS A 16 -1.73 -24.87 4.89
C LYS A 16 -1.73 -24.11 3.56
N GLN A 17 -2.87 -23.55 3.16
CA GLN A 17 -3.02 -22.85 1.88
C GLN A 17 -2.55 -21.39 1.91
N PHE A 18 -2.78 -20.68 3.02
CA PHE A 18 -2.57 -19.22 3.12
C PHE A 18 -1.58 -18.81 4.22
N GLY A 19 -0.91 -19.77 4.87
CA GLY A 19 0.03 -19.53 5.96
C GLY A 19 -0.62 -18.82 7.15
N LYS A 20 0.09 -17.83 7.73
CA LYS A 20 -0.43 -16.99 8.82
C LYS A 20 -1.76 -16.33 8.48
N PHE A 21 -1.97 -15.96 7.22
CA PHE A 21 -3.22 -15.34 6.80
C PHE A 21 -4.40 -16.32 6.83
N GLY A 22 -4.15 -17.62 6.70
CA GLY A 22 -5.17 -18.66 6.83
C GLY A 22 -5.83 -18.70 8.21
N TYR A 23 -5.03 -18.53 9.26
CA TYR A 23 -5.54 -18.39 10.63
C TYR A 23 -6.47 -17.16 10.75
N VAL A 24 -6.03 -16.02 10.22
CA VAL A 24 -6.80 -14.77 10.22
C VAL A 24 -8.12 -14.92 9.44
N LEU A 25 -8.11 -15.64 8.32
CA LEU A 25 -9.32 -15.92 7.53
C LEU A 25 -10.31 -16.80 8.30
N TYR A 26 -9.81 -17.83 8.99
CA TYR A 26 -10.63 -18.75 9.78
C TYR A 26 -11.40 -18.03 10.90
N GLU A 27 -10.70 -17.17 11.66
CA GLU A 27 -11.29 -16.36 12.74
C GLU A 27 -12.31 -15.36 12.20
N ARG A 28 -11.93 -14.57 11.17
CA ARG A 28 -12.80 -13.53 10.62
C ARG A 28 -14.07 -14.07 9.99
N ALA A 29 -14.00 -15.22 9.30
CA ALA A 29 -15.20 -15.88 8.76
C ALA A 29 -16.21 -16.25 9.86
N ARG A 30 -15.74 -16.44 11.11
CA ARG A 30 -16.52 -16.78 12.29
C ARG A 30 -16.83 -15.56 13.19
N GLY A 31 -16.56 -14.35 12.70
CA GLY A 31 -16.80 -13.11 13.43
C GLY A 31 -15.82 -12.85 14.58
N ILE A 32 -14.71 -13.59 14.64
CA ILE A 32 -13.67 -13.41 15.65
C ILE A 32 -12.64 -12.40 15.13
N ASP A 33 -12.52 -11.27 15.82
CA ASP A 33 -11.49 -10.25 15.58
C ASP A 33 -11.11 -9.58 16.90
N GLU A 34 -10.08 -10.10 17.56
CA GLU A 34 -9.61 -9.61 18.86
C GLU A 34 -8.63 -8.43 18.74
N ARG A 35 -8.49 -7.84 17.54
CA ARG A 35 -7.58 -6.70 17.36
C ARG A 35 -8.03 -5.53 18.24
N PRO A 36 -7.13 -4.95 19.05
CA PRO A 36 -7.49 -3.82 19.90
C PRO A 36 -7.83 -2.60 19.04
N VAL A 37 -8.72 -1.75 19.57
CA VAL A 37 -9.02 -0.47 18.95
C VAL A 37 -7.81 0.46 19.06
N GLU A 38 -7.17 0.76 17.93
CA GLU A 38 -6.05 1.71 17.85
C GLU A 38 -6.55 3.14 17.62
N TYR A 39 -6.84 3.87 18.71
CA TYR A 39 -7.32 5.26 18.63
C TYR A 39 -6.24 6.27 18.18
N LYS A 40 -4.96 5.92 18.33
CA LYS A 40 -3.80 6.76 17.96
C LYS A 40 -2.95 6.07 16.90
N ARG A 41 -3.30 6.25 15.63
CA ARG A 41 -2.49 5.74 14.52
C ARG A 41 -1.45 6.78 14.09
N VAL A 42 -0.18 6.51 14.35
CA VAL A 42 0.93 7.32 13.82
C VAL A 42 1.17 6.96 12.36
N ARG A 43 1.17 7.97 11.49
CA ARG A 43 1.45 7.79 10.06
C ARG A 43 2.90 7.34 9.85
N LYS A 44 3.08 6.20 9.18
CA LYS A 44 4.41 5.57 8.96
C LYS A 44 5.13 6.01 7.69
N SER A 45 4.40 6.56 6.71
CA SER A 45 4.97 7.06 5.45
C SER A 45 4.20 8.28 4.93
N ILE A 46 4.89 9.18 4.25
CA ILE A 46 4.31 10.32 3.54
C ILE A 46 4.75 10.18 2.08
N GLY A 47 3.80 10.22 1.15
CA GLY A 47 4.08 10.08 -0.28
C GLY A 47 3.17 11.00 -1.08
N LYS A 48 3.64 11.33 -2.28
CA LYS A 48 2.91 12.06 -3.32
C LYS A 48 3.05 11.27 -4.61
N GLU A 49 1.95 11.11 -5.32
CA GLU A 49 1.91 10.43 -6.61
C GLU A 49 0.91 11.13 -7.52
N ARG A 50 1.10 10.98 -8.82
CA ARG A 50 0.19 11.48 -9.85
C ARG A 50 0.03 10.42 -10.93
N THR A 51 -1.21 10.25 -11.38
CA THR A 51 -1.53 9.51 -12.60
C THR A 51 -1.70 10.54 -13.72
N PHE A 52 -1.03 10.31 -14.85
CA PHE A 52 -1.11 11.19 -16.01
C PHE A 52 -2.31 10.81 -16.89
N GLY A 53 -2.84 11.79 -17.62
CA GLY A 53 -3.87 11.55 -18.63
C GLY A 53 -3.24 10.85 -19.84
N PRO A 54 -2.56 11.60 -20.73
CA PRO A 54 -1.59 11.01 -21.64
C PRO A 54 -0.36 10.54 -20.85
N ALA A 55 0.24 9.42 -21.26
CA ALA A 55 1.53 9.01 -20.73
C ALA A 55 2.59 10.06 -21.09
N ILE A 56 3.46 10.37 -20.15
CA ILE A 56 4.68 11.14 -20.41
C ILE A 56 5.78 10.16 -20.81
N ASP A 57 6.49 10.43 -21.91
CA ASP A 57 7.49 9.52 -22.47
C ASP A 57 8.83 10.21 -22.80
N ASN A 58 8.90 11.53 -22.68
CA ASN A 58 10.14 12.27 -22.82
C ASN A 58 10.81 12.55 -21.47
N GLN A 59 12.14 12.54 -21.49
CA GLN A 59 12.97 12.67 -20.30
C GLN A 59 12.71 13.98 -19.55
N THR A 60 12.56 15.09 -20.28
CA THR A 60 12.33 16.42 -19.69
C THR A 60 11.02 16.48 -18.90
N GLU A 61 9.92 15.97 -19.46
CA GLU A 61 8.63 15.91 -18.77
C GLU A 61 8.67 15.02 -17.53
N VAL A 62 9.40 13.90 -17.60
CA VAL A 62 9.61 13.01 -16.45
C VAL A 62 10.37 13.73 -15.34
N ASP A 63 11.44 14.44 -15.67
CA ASP A 63 12.27 15.16 -14.70
C ASP A 63 11.50 16.34 -14.07
N ASP A 64 10.80 17.13 -14.87
CA ASP A 64 9.98 18.25 -14.42
C ASP A 64 8.90 17.79 -13.44
N GLU A 65 8.22 16.69 -13.78
CA GLU A 65 7.15 16.15 -12.95
C GLU A 65 7.69 15.48 -11.69
N LEU A 66 8.83 14.79 -11.76
CA LEU A 66 9.50 14.24 -10.59
C LEU A 66 9.90 15.35 -9.62
N GLN A 67 10.47 16.45 -10.13
CA GLN A 67 10.82 17.62 -9.33
C GLN A 67 9.56 18.25 -8.69
N ARG A 68 8.48 18.36 -9.45
CA ARG A 68 7.20 18.88 -8.95
C ARG A 68 6.64 18.01 -7.81
N ILE A 69 6.64 16.69 -7.97
CA ILE A 69 6.20 15.73 -6.95
C ILE A 69 7.10 15.81 -5.71
N ALA A 70 8.42 15.90 -5.90
CA ALA A 70 9.38 16.06 -4.81
C ALA A 70 9.11 17.34 -4.01
N GLN A 71 8.89 18.48 -4.68
CA GLN A 71 8.58 19.73 -4.01
C GLN A 71 7.28 19.64 -3.20
N MET A 72 6.23 19.03 -3.77
CA MET A 72 4.97 18.79 -3.05
C MET A 72 5.16 17.91 -1.81
N LEU A 73 6.04 16.91 -1.89
CA LEU A 73 6.37 16.03 -0.78
C LEU A 73 7.07 16.81 0.33
N VAL A 74 8.10 17.59 0.00
CA VAL A 74 8.85 18.43 0.94
C VAL A 74 7.92 19.42 1.65
N THR A 75 7.12 20.20 0.92
CA THR A 75 6.16 21.14 1.52
C THR A 75 5.18 20.44 2.47
N THR A 76 4.75 19.21 2.14
CA THR A 76 3.86 18.43 3.01
C THR A 76 4.58 17.93 4.26
N MET A 77 5.86 17.54 4.15
CA MET A 77 6.67 17.07 5.26
C MET A 77 7.01 18.20 6.24
N ASP A 78 7.36 19.38 5.72
CA ASP A 78 7.65 20.58 6.50
C ASP A 78 6.43 21.02 7.31
N GLY A 79 5.26 21.11 6.68
CA GLY A 79 4.01 21.44 7.38
C GLY A 79 3.64 20.45 8.49
N LYS A 80 4.11 19.20 8.40
CA LYS A 80 3.91 18.16 9.42
C LYS A 80 5.05 18.06 10.43
N LYS A 81 6.14 18.81 10.24
CA LYS A 81 7.38 18.74 11.04
C LYS A 81 7.89 17.29 11.14
N LYS A 82 7.94 16.59 10.01
CA LYS A 82 8.40 15.18 9.92
C LYS A 82 9.56 15.06 8.94
N HIS A 83 10.48 14.15 9.25
CA HIS A 83 11.55 13.73 8.35
C HIS A 83 11.34 12.26 7.93
N GLY A 84 11.86 11.91 6.75
CA GLY A 84 11.85 10.54 6.22
C GLY A 84 13.20 9.87 6.46
N LYS A 85 13.19 8.54 6.66
CA LYS A 85 14.42 7.72 6.68
C LYS A 85 14.70 7.03 5.35
N THR A 86 13.64 6.70 4.61
CA THR A 86 13.70 5.93 3.36
C THR A 86 12.88 6.65 2.31
N LEU A 87 13.47 6.86 1.13
CA LEU A 87 12.77 7.35 -0.06
C LEU A 87 12.37 6.16 -0.92
N VAL A 88 11.11 6.12 -1.36
CA VAL A 88 10.61 5.08 -2.27
C VAL A 88 10.07 5.77 -3.51
N LEU A 89 10.64 5.41 -4.67
CA LEU A 89 10.16 5.85 -5.98
C LEU A 89 9.27 4.75 -6.59
N LYS A 90 8.07 5.12 -7.03
CA LYS A 90 7.12 4.22 -7.66
C LYS A 90 6.82 4.73 -9.07
N VAL A 91 7.15 3.91 -10.07
CA VAL A 91 6.84 4.16 -11.49
C VAL A 91 5.82 3.12 -11.93
N ARG A 92 4.76 3.59 -12.60
CA ARG A 92 3.73 2.73 -13.20
C ARG A 92 3.67 3.02 -14.69
N TYR A 93 3.75 1.96 -15.50
CA TYR A 93 3.69 2.04 -16.95
C TYR A 93 2.24 1.89 -17.46
N SER A 94 2.03 2.12 -18.75
CA SER A 94 0.71 2.07 -19.40
C SER A 94 0.04 0.70 -19.34
N ASP A 95 0.82 -0.37 -19.20
CA ASP A 95 0.36 -1.74 -19.00
C ASP A 95 0.00 -2.05 -17.53
N PHE A 96 -0.04 -1.02 -16.67
CA PHE A 96 -0.24 -1.11 -15.22
C PHE A 96 0.83 -1.90 -14.46
N SER A 97 1.91 -2.30 -15.13
CA SER A 97 3.06 -2.87 -14.45
C SER A 97 3.67 -1.81 -13.53
N CYS A 98 4.00 -2.23 -12.33
CA CYS A 98 4.73 -1.45 -11.36
C CYS A 98 5.95 -2.28 -11.03
N HIS A 99 7.13 -1.84 -11.49
CA HIS A 99 8.34 -2.55 -11.11
C HIS A 99 8.52 -2.41 -9.59
N PRO A 100 8.52 -3.51 -8.82
CA PRO A 100 8.80 -3.44 -7.41
C PRO A 100 10.30 -3.24 -7.24
N TRP A 101 10.70 -2.13 -6.63
CA TRP A 101 12.06 -1.96 -6.15
C TRP A 101 12.15 -2.55 -4.74
N TRP A 102 12.21 -3.88 -4.67
CA TRP A 102 12.68 -4.69 -3.54
C TRP A 102 13.11 -6.07 -4.02
#